data_AF-A0A7R9JSG6-F1
#
_entry.id   AF-A0A7R9JSG6-F1
#
_cell.length_a   1.000
_cell.length_b   1.000
_cell.length_c   1.000
_cell.angle_alpha   90.00
_cell.angle_beta   90.00
_cell.angle_gamma   90.00
#
_symmetry.space_group_name_H-M   'P 1'
#
loop_
_entity.id
_entity.type
_entity.pdbx_description
1 polymer ?
#
loop_
_entity_poly.entity_id
_entity_poly.type
_entity_poly.pdbx_seq_one_letter_code
_entity_poly.pdbx_strand_id
1 'polypeptide(L)'
;MAGAGISTSAGIPDFRSPGSGLYHNLEKYKLPDPQAIFEIGFFKVNPQPFFTLAKELYPGTFKPTVCHYFVRLLYEKGLLLRHYTQNIDTLERVAGIPGEKLVEAHGTFHTSHCLKCRKLYDLEWMKGRTYPLFGSLWFQHIL
;
A
#
# COMPACT_ATOMS: atom_id res chain seq x y z
N MET A 1 -1.61 2.97 -16.84
CA MET A 1 -1.02 2.10 -15.80
C MET A 1 -0.02 2.94 -15.02
N ALA A 2 0.07 2.77 -13.70
CA ALA A 2 0.97 3.51 -12.83
C ALA A 2 1.74 2.58 -11.88
N GLY A 3 2.83 3.11 -11.33
CA GLY A 3 3.63 2.49 -10.27
C GLY A 3 4.26 3.58 -9.40
N ALA A 4 5.22 3.21 -8.54
CA ALA A 4 5.68 4.07 -7.43
C ALA A 4 6.16 5.47 -7.85
N GLY A 5 6.64 5.62 -9.10
CA GLY A 5 7.10 6.89 -9.65
C GLY A 5 6.08 8.04 -9.60
N ILE A 6 4.77 7.76 -9.62
CA ILE A 6 3.76 8.83 -9.50
C ILE A 6 3.60 9.37 -8.08
N SER A 7 4.15 8.67 -7.07
CA SER A 7 4.04 8.98 -5.65
C SER A 7 5.35 9.53 -5.05
N THR A 8 6.46 9.52 -5.77
CA THR A 8 7.77 9.99 -5.26
C THR A 8 7.75 11.45 -4.85
N SER A 9 7.07 12.31 -5.61
CA SER A 9 6.91 13.73 -5.26
C SER A 9 5.93 13.99 -4.11
N ALA A 10 5.19 12.97 -3.66
CA ALA A 10 4.42 13.04 -2.42
C ALA A 10 5.29 12.78 -1.17
N GLY A 11 6.57 12.44 -1.34
CA GLY A 11 7.47 12.06 -0.24
C GLY A 11 7.41 10.57 0.12
N ILE A 12 6.69 9.77 -0.67
CA ILE A 12 6.69 8.30 -0.54
C ILE A 12 7.90 7.78 -1.33
N PRO A 13 8.90 7.17 -0.66
CA PRO A 13 10.03 6.60 -1.38
C PRO A 13 9.53 5.47 -2.28
N ASP A 14 10.15 5.33 -3.45
CA ASP A 14 9.95 4.10 -4.21
C ASP A 14 10.63 2.92 -3.49
N PHE A 15 10.47 1.71 -4.03
CA PHE A 15 11.05 0.53 -3.40
C PHE A 15 12.56 0.39 -3.65
N ARG A 16 13.05 0.84 -4.81
CA ARG A 16 14.30 0.34 -5.43
C ARG A 16 15.39 1.39 -5.62
N SER A 17 15.09 2.67 -5.46
CA SER A 17 16.06 3.75 -5.68
C SER A 17 17.23 3.65 -4.69
N PRO A 18 18.48 3.70 -5.15
CA PRO A 18 19.63 3.72 -4.26
C PRO A 18 19.60 4.93 -3.31
N GLY A 19 19.89 4.72 -2.02
CA GLY A 19 20.00 5.78 -1.01
C GLY A 19 18.69 6.35 -0.46
N SER A 20 17.59 6.31 -1.22
CA SER A 20 16.27 6.83 -0.78
C SER A 20 15.14 5.80 -0.81
N GLY A 21 15.33 4.68 -1.53
CA GLY A 21 14.33 3.65 -1.69
C GLY A 21 14.11 2.85 -0.41
N LEU A 22 12.89 2.31 -0.28
CA LEU A 22 12.47 1.60 0.92
C LEU A 22 13.43 0.47 1.31
N TYR A 23 13.88 -0.34 0.34
CA TYR A 23 14.77 -1.48 0.57
C TYR A 23 16.12 -1.09 1.21
N HIS A 24 16.60 0.14 0.96
CA HIS A 24 17.83 0.64 1.56
C HIS A 24 17.68 0.92 3.06
N ASN A 25 16.47 1.20 3.53
CA ASN A 25 16.16 1.50 4.93
C ASN A 25 15.65 0.29 5.73
N LEU A 26 15.62 -0.91 5.13
CA LEU A 26 15.12 -2.14 5.77
C LEU A 26 16.19 -2.92 6.53
N GLU A 27 17.46 -2.50 6.52
CA GLU A 27 18.54 -3.18 7.27
C GLU A 27 18.21 -3.32 8.77
N LYS A 28 17.43 -2.39 9.33
CA LYS A 28 16.94 -2.44 10.72
C LYS A 28 16.10 -3.68 11.06
N TYR A 29 15.50 -4.35 10.07
CA TYR A 29 14.60 -5.49 10.27
C TYR A 29 15.29 -6.85 10.17
N LYS A 30 16.61 -6.91 9.90
CA LYS A 30 17.39 -8.16 9.75
C LYS A 30 16.70 -9.18 8.82
N LEU A 31 16.21 -8.71 7.69
CA LEU A 31 15.56 -9.55 6.68
C LEU A 31 16.60 -10.40 5.95
N PRO A 32 16.25 -11.62 5.50
CA PRO A 32 17.15 -12.43 4.66
C PRO A 32 17.43 -11.74 3.31
N ASP A 33 16.44 -11.02 2.78
CA ASP A 33 16.56 -10.11 1.65
C ASP A 33 15.44 -9.04 1.75
N PRO A 34 15.53 -7.91 1.02
CA PRO A 34 14.54 -6.83 1.12
C PRO A 34 13.13 -7.19 0.63
N GLN A 35 12.98 -8.21 -0.21
CA GLN A 35 11.69 -8.65 -0.74
C GLN A 35 10.94 -9.53 0.28
N ALA A 36 11.65 -10.18 1.20
CA ALA A 36 11.07 -11.02 2.25
C ALA A 36 9.98 -10.33 3.08
N ILE A 37 10.04 -9.00 3.27
CA ILE A 37 8.97 -8.24 3.95
C ILE A 37 7.61 -8.35 3.25
N PHE A 38 7.63 -8.61 1.94
CA PHE A 38 6.46 -8.81 1.09
C PHE A 38 6.19 -10.28 0.76
N GLU A 39 6.84 -11.22 1.45
CA GLU A 39 6.56 -12.65 1.27
C GLU A 39 5.56 -13.18 2.29
N ILE A 40 4.52 -13.87 1.83
CA ILE A 40 3.53 -14.47 2.72
C ILE A 40 4.13 -15.52 3.67
N GLY A 41 5.18 -16.22 3.23
CA GLY A 41 5.91 -17.19 4.05
C GLY A 41 6.57 -16.52 5.25
N PHE A 42 7.33 -15.45 4.99
CA PHE A 42 7.96 -14.64 6.04
C PHE A 42 6.93 -13.96 6.92
N PHE A 43 5.87 -13.38 6.35
CA PHE A 43 4.80 -12.71 7.09
C PHE A 43 4.15 -13.63 8.15
N LYS A 44 3.95 -14.92 7.83
CA LYS A 44 3.40 -15.89 8.79
C LYS A 44 4.32 -16.19 9.97
N VAL A 45 5.63 -16.08 9.77
CA VAL A 45 6.66 -16.33 10.80
C VAL A 45 6.92 -15.06 11.63
N ASN A 46 7.09 -13.92 10.96
CA ASN A 46 7.36 -12.64 11.57
C ASN A 46 6.61 -11.50 10.84
N PRO A 47 5.36 -11.20 11.23
CA PRO A 47 4.59 -10.12 10.59
C PRO A 47 5.07 -8.71 10.98
N GLN A 48 5.92 -8.58 12.01
CA GLN A 48 6.24 -7.30 12.65
C GLN A 48 6.87 -6.28 11.68
N PRO A 49 7.84 -6.66 10.80
CA PRO A 49 8.43 -5.73 9.85
C PRO A 49 7.38 -5.14 8.89
N PHE A 50 6.50 -5.98 8.35
CA PHE A 50 5.42 -5.55 7.46
C PHE A 50 4.49 -4.54 8.14
N PHE A 51 4.04 -4.81 9.37
CA PHE A 51 3.15 -3.88 10.08
C PHE A 51 3.84 -2.58 10.47
N THR A 52 5.13 -2.64 10.77
CA THR A 52 5.92 -1.42 11.04
C THR A 52 5.96 -0.54 9.80
N LEU A 53 6.30 -1.15 8.66
CA LEU A 53 6.31 -0.49 7.36
C LEU A 53 4.93 0.05 6.97
N ALA A 54 3.87 -0.76 7.11
CA ALA A 54 2.51 -0.35 6.80
C ALA A 54 2.08 0.88 7.61
N LYS A 55 2.58 1.02 8.84
CA LYS A 55 2.37 2.20 9.69
C LYS A 55 3.06 3.46 9.15
N GLU A 56 4.26 3.31 8.58
CA GLU A 56 4.99 4.41 7.93
C GLU A 56 4.29 4.85 6.63
N LEU A 57 3.63 3.93 5.93
CA LEU A 57 2.93 4.16 4.66
C LEU A 57 1.43 4.49 4.82
N TYR A 58 0.95 4.67 6.05
CA TYR A 58 -0.49 4.73 6.32
C TYR A 58 -1.18 5.94 5.64
N PRO A 59 -2.38 5.77 5.04
CA PRO A 59 -3.10 6.86 4.38
C PRO A 59 -3.43 8.00 5.33
N GLY A 60 -3.15 9.24 4.91
CA GLY A 60 -3.38 10.47 5.69
C GLY A 60 -2.12 11.29 5.97
N THR A 61 -0.94 10.68 5.84
CA THR A 61 0.35 11.38 5.98
C THR A 61 0.76 12.11 4.69
N PHE A 62 0.37 11.56 3.54
CA PHE A 62 0.79 12.01 2.21
C PHE A 62 -0.38 12.57 1.41
N LYS A 63 -0.06 13.52 0.51
CA LYS A 63 -1.03 14.13 -0.40
C LYS A 63 -0.86 13.60 -1.83
N PRO A 64 -1.93 13.45 -2.61
CA PRO A 64 -1.82 13.06 -4.01
C PRO A 64 -0.98 14.06 -4.81
N THR A 65 -0.25 13.55 -5.80
CA THR A 65 0.59 14.36 -6.69
C THR A 65 -0.20 14.91 -7.87
N VAL A 66 0.42 15.79 -8.66
CA VAL A 66 -0.16 16.30 -9.92
C VAL A 66 -0.55 15.14 -10.87
N CYS A 67 0.22 14.05 -10.88
CA CYS A 67 -0.11 12.87 -11.69
C CYS A 67 -1.42 12.21 -11.26
N HIS A 68 -1.69 12.13 -9.95
CA HIS A 68 -2.94 11.58 -9.43
C HIS A 68 -4.13 12.45 -9.84
N TYR A 69 -4.00 13.77 -9.70
CA TYR A 69 -5.05 14.71 -10.10
C TYR A 69 -5.25 14.76 -11.62
N PHE A 70 -4.21 14.52 -12.42
CA PHE A 70 -4.36 14.35 -13.87
C PHE A 70 -5.23 13.13 -14.21
N VAL A 71 -5.04 12.00 -13.53
CA VAL A 71 -5.91 10.83 -13.71
C VAL A 71 -7.34 11.11 -13.25
N ARG A 72 -7.52 11.82 -12.13
CA ARG A 72 -8.84 12.31 -11.69
C ARG A 72 -9.50 13.19 -12.75
N LEU A 73 -8.75 14.08 -13.40
CA LEU A 73 -9.27 14.93 -14.47
C LEU A 73 -9.73 14.10 -15.69
N LEU A 74 -8.99 13.05 -16.06
CA LEU A 74 -9.43 12.11 -17.11
C LEU A 74 -10.76 11.42 -16.75
N TYR A 75 -10.95 11.08 -15.47
CA TYR A 75 -12.22 10.55 -14.98
C TYR A 75 -13.35 11.57 -15.11
N GLU A 76 -13.14 12.80 -14.63
CA GLU A 76 -14.15 13.87 -14.68
C GLU A 76 -14.56 14.23 -16.11
N LYS A 77 -13.65 14.07 -17.08
CA LYS A 77 -13.93 14.28 -18.51
C LYS A 77 -14.57 13.07 -19.20
N GLY A 78 -14.82 11.97 -18.50
CA GLY A 78 -15.38 10.74 -19.08
C GLY A 78 -14.39 9.96 -19.97
N LEU A 79 -13.10 10.28 -19.92
CA LEU A 79 -12.05 9.67 -20.75
C LEU A 79 -11.37 8.48 -20.06
N LEU A 80 -11.48 8.36 -18.73
CA LEU A 80 -10.87 7.27 -17.99
C LEU A 80 -11.72 5.99 -18.07
N LEU A 81 -11.26 5.02 -18.86
CA LEU A 81 -11.83 3.67 -18.86
C LEU A 81 -11.50 2.93 -17.56
N ARG A 82 -10.20 2.84 -17.23
CA ARG A 82 -9.67 2.13 -16.07
C ARG A 82 -8.28 2.66 -15.70
N HIS A 83 -7.96 2.66 -14.41
CA HIS A 83 -6.65 3.00 -13.89
C HIS A 83 -6.07 1.79 -13.12
N TYR A 84 -5.09 1.15 -13.74
CA TYR A 84 -4.32 0.06 -13.12
C TYR A 84 -3.13 0.67 -12.38
N THR A 85 -3.02 0.38 -11.09
CA THR A 85 -1.92 0.83 -10.23
C THR A 85 -1.24 -0.35 -9.55
N GLN A 86 0.09 -0.29 -9.47
CA GLN A 86 0.90 -1.20 -8.67
C GLN A 86 1.11 -0.67 -7.24
N ASN A 87 0.65 0.56 -6.96
CA ASN A 87 0.84 1.21 -5.68
C ASN A 87 -0.16 0.68 -4.66
N ILE A 88 0.27 0.65 -3.40
CA ILE A 88 -0.55 0.28 -2.24
C ILE A 88 -0.83 1.48 -1.33
N ASP A 89 -0.29 2.66 -1.66
CA ASP A 89 -0.36 3.90 -0.86
C ASP A 89 -1.75 4.54 -0.81
N THR A 90 -2.67 4.10 -1.69
CA THR A 90 -4.07 4.55 -1.80
C THR A 90 -4.26 6.01 -2.23
N LEU A 91 -3.21 6.70 -2.71
CA LEU A 91 -3.30 8.10 -3.12
C LEU A 91 -4.28 8.33 -4.28
N GLU A 92 -4.54 7.32 -5.10
CA GLU A 92 -5.57 7.37 -6.14
C GLU A 92 -6.97 7.57 -5.55
N ARG A 93 -7.27 6.88 -4.43
CA ARG A 93 -8.54 7.03 -3.71
C ARG A 93 -8.63 8.39 -3.03
N VAL A 94 -7.53 8.86 -2.43
CA VAL A 94 -7.44 10.19 -1.82
C VAL A 94 -7.60 11.31 -2.86
N ALA A 95 -7.11 11.11 -4.09
CA ALA A 95 -7.35 12.00 -5.22
C ALA A 95 -8.81 11.99 -5.73
N GLY A 96 -9.65 11.11 -5.17
CA GLY A 96 -11.06 10.99 -5.51
C GLY A 96 -11.33 10.12 -6.73
N ILE A 97 -10.39 9.28 -7.20
CA ILE A 97 -10.69 8.34 -8.28
C ILE A 97 -11.62 7.25 -7.72
N PRO A 98 -12.82 7.04 -8.30
CA PRO A 98 -13.75 6.05 -7.77
C PRO A 98 -13.21 4.62 -7.83
N GLY A 99 -13.60 3.79 -6.86
CA GLY A 99 -13.13 2.40 -6.75
C GLY A 99 -13.43 1.57 -8.00
N GLU A 100 -14.56 1.80 -8.66
CA GLU A 100 -14.94 1.12 -9.91
C GLU A 100 -14.06 1.48 -11.10
N LYS A 101 -13.25 2.54 -11.01
CA LYS A 101 -12.24 2.91 -12.01
C LYS A 101 -10.85 2.41 -11.66
N LEU A 102 -10.64 1.86 -10.47
CA LEU A 102 -9.34 1.40 -10.00
C LEU A 102 -9.19 -0.12 -10.16
N VAL A 103 -7.97 -0.52 -10.51
CA VAL A 103 -7.48 -1.89 -10.35
C VAL A 103 -6.17 -1.79 -9.59
N GLU A 104 -6.24 -2.09 -8.29
CA GLU A 104 -5.11 -2.13 -7.36
C GLU A 104 -4.42 -3.49 -7.51
N ALA A 105 -3.50 -3.59 -8.46
CA ALA A 105 -2.94 -4.86 -8.94
C ALA A 105 -2.15 -5.63 -7.86
N HIS A 106 -1.53 -4.89 -6.94
CA HIS A 106 -0.84 -5.43 -5.77
C HIS A 106 -1.62 -5.15 -4.49
N GLY A 107 -2.94 -5.06 -4.58
CA GLY A 107 -3.75 -4.89 -3.39
C GLY A 107 -3.75 -3.48 -2.80
N THR A 108 -4.33 -3.37 -1.60
CA THR A 108 -4.63 -2.08 -0.99
C THR A 108 -4.65 -2.15 0.53
N PHE A 109 -4.17 -1.09 1.19
CA PHE A 109 -4.31 -0.97 2.65
C PHE A 109 -5.75 -0.68 3.08
N HIS A 110 -6.66 -0.39 2.13
CA HIS A 110 -8.05 -0.05 2.39
C HIS A 110 -8.84 -1.16 3.10
N THR A 111 -8.54 -2.42 2.84
CA THR A 111 -9.20 -3.59 3.45
C THR A 111 -8.20 -4.67 3.87
N SER A 112 -8.54 -5.41 4.92
CA SER A 112 -7.80 -6.55 5.44
C SER A 112 -8.71 -7.76 5.63
N HIS A 113 -8.15 -8.96 5.53
CA HIS A 113 -8.84 -10.22 5.75
C HIS A 113 -8.10 -11.07 6.78
N CYS A 114 -8.82 -11.74 7.67
CA CYS A 114 -8.19 -12.75 8.51
C CYS A 114 -7.68 -13.93 7.67
N LEU A 115 -6.41 -14.32 7.84
CA LEU A 115 -5.76 -15.48 7.23
C LEU A 115 -6.44 -16.80 7.58
N LYS A 116 -7.13 -16.88 8.73
CA LYS A 116 -7.82 -18.09 9.18
C LYS A 116 -9.29 -18.14 8.73
N CYS A 117 -10.07 -17.11 9.08
CA CYS A 117 -11.52 -17.12 8.87
C CYS A 117 -12.00 -16.22 7.73
N ARG A 118 -11.10 -15.53 7.03
CA ARG A 118 -11.39 -14.63 5.90
C ARG A 118 -12.34 -13.48 6.22
N LYS A 119 -12.60 -13.20 7.50
CA LYS A 119 -13.38 -12.03 7.92
C LYS A 119 -12.70 -10.75 7.43
N LEU A 120 -13.49 -9.88 6.78
CA LEU A 120 -13.06 -8.59 6.27
C LEU A 120 -13.05 -7.55 7.40
N TYR A 121 -12.05 -6.69 7.38
CA TYR A 121 -11.84 -5.56 8.28
C TYR A 121 -11.48 -4.34 7.44
N ASP A 122 -12.09 -3.20 7.74
CA ASP A 122 -11.83 -1.94 7.05
C ASP A 122 -10.62 -1.20 7.67
N LEU A 123 -10.18 -0.15 6.98
CA LEU A 123 -9.08 0.69 7.43
C LEU A 123 -9.31 1.30 8.82
N GLU A 124 -10.53 1.71 9.14
CA GLU A 124 -10.86 2.30 10.45
C GLU A 124 -10.69 1.29 11.59
N TRP A 125 -11.10 0.04 11.38
CA TRP A 125 -10.85 -1.05 12.33
C TRP A 125 -9.34 -1.27 12.55
N MET A 126 -8.53 -1.11 11.49
CA MET A 126 -7.08 -1.29 11.53
C MET A 126 -6.34 -0.11 12.20
N LYS A 127 -6.82 1.14 12.08
CA LYS A 127 -6.19 2.36 12.62
C LYS A 127 -6.09 2.40 14.15
N GLY A 128 -6.98 1.73 14.86
CA GLY A 128 -7.14 1.86 16.32
C GLY A 128 -6.39 0.83 17.18
N ARG A 129 -5.63 -0.10 16.59
CA ARG A 129 -5.04 -1.21 17.36
C ARG A 129 -3.53 -1.31 17.12
N THR A 130 -2.77 -1.55 18.18
CA THR A 130 -1.33 -1.84 18.13
C THR A 130 -1.07 -3.35 18.11
N TYR A 131 0.12 -3.72 17.63
CA TYR A 131 0.60 -5.09 17.45
C TYR A 131 0.68 -5.83 18.80
N PRO A 132 -0.36 -6.61 19.18
CA PRO A 132 -0.28 -8.08 19.11
C PRO A 132 -1.57 -8.79 18.62
N LEU A 133 -2.64 -8.09 18.26
CA LEU A 133 -3.90 -8.72 17.78
C LEU A 133 -3.89 -9.09 16.27
N PHE A 134 -2.80 -8.77 15.56
CA PHE A 134 -2.73 -8.75 14.09
C PHE A 134 -2.00 -9.93 13.44
N GLY A 135 -1.47 -10.89 14.21
CA GLY A 135 -0.71 -12.03 13.67
C GLY A 135 -1.48 -12.93 12.68
N SER A 136 -2.73 -12.60 12.36
CA SER A 136 -3.55 -13.29 11.38
C SER A 136 -4.25 -12.36 10.39
N LEU A 137 -3.96 -11.06 10.32
CA LEU A 137 -4.64 -10.13 9.40
C LEU A 137 -3.80 -9.84 8.17
N TRP A 138 -4.40 -10.00 6.99
CA TRP A 138 -3.77 -9.94 5.67
C TRP A 138 -4.41 -8.84 4.84
N PHE A 139 -3.64 -7.85 4.40
CA PHE A 139 -4.14 -6.83 3.49
C PHE A 139 -4.36 -7.46 2.12
N GLN A 140 -5.51 -7.18 1.52
CA GLN A 140 -5.95 -7.86 0.32
C GLN A 140 -4.92 -7.62 -0.81
N HIS A 141 -4.28 -8.71 -1.28
CA HIS A 141 -3.35 -8.78 -2.44
C HIS A 141 -2.01 -8.03 -2.33
N ILE A 142 -1.56 -7.59 -1.15
CA ILE A 142 -0.26 -6.89 -0.97
C ILE A 142 0.97 -7.84 -1.02
N LEU A 143 0.76 -9.16 -1.11
CA LEU A 143 1.80 -10.19 -1.22
C LEU A 143 1.43 -11.19 -2.32
#